data_AF-A0AAU2A5E4-F1
#
_entry.id   AF-A0AAU2A5E4-F1
#
_cell.length_a   1.000
_cell.length_b   1.000
_cell.length_c   1.000
_cell.angle_alpha   90.00
_cell.angle_beta   90.00
_cell.angle_gamma   90.00
#
_symmetry.space_group_name_H-M   'P 1'
#
loop_
_entity.id
_entity.type
_entity.pdbx_description
1 polymer ?
#
loop_
_entity_poly.entity_id
_entity_poly.type
_entity_poly.pdbx_seq_one_letter_code
_entity_poly.pdbx_strand_id
1 'polypeptide(L)'
;MGLAMCPLCSEDDDIEVVRTLDDGRRVVKHRCGYAWEHGAPVAPKRIASHSFDDLKARFPKPEDIEPKVLERAARLKTQYLATRPDFDPGVAAYWAKYQQVFSPDGLRTCDPRVLKDFANSEVGARPGNQATFNSAWNTMGDTAAGEATRKTIEYLLYGPDAVPLEDRLQQLLDGTKPFAMTGFKEALLTRVLCVMQPDRFLTILKYTTEAGGKREITRMVYGLELPAPESVNWTLGRLILWSNDVLRALAGEGFANQQHAAAFLWWAKDQPGGFL
;
A
#
# COMPACT_ATOMS: atom_id res chain seq x y z
N MET A 1 -37.68 15.29 7.23
CA MET A 1 -37.04 16.55 6.79
C MET A 1 -38.02 17.66 7.10
N GLY A 2 -37.60 18.72 7.80
CA GLY A 2 -38.51 19.81 8.16
C GLY A 2 -39.02 20.52 6.91
N LEU A 3 -40.32 20.81 6.86
CA LEU A 3 -40.93 21.63 5.82
C LEU A 3 -40.23 23.00 5.80
N ALA A 4 -39.66 23.39 4.66
CA ALA A 4 -39.17 24.74 4.48
C ALA A 4 -40.40 25.61 4.21
N MET A 5 -40.70 26.57 5.08
CA MET A 5 -41.73 27.58 4.81
C MET A 5 -41.05 28.88 4.40
N CYS A 6 -41.55 29.53 3.36
CA CYS A 6 -41.09 30.85 2.95
C CYS A 6 -41.42 31.89 4.04
N PRO A 7 -40.42 32.58 4.63
CA PRO A 7 -40.66 33.56 5.68
C PRO A 7 -41.47 34.78 5.21
N LEU A 8 -41.53 35.03 3.91
CA LEU A 8 -42.16 36.22 3.35
C LEU A 8 -43.66 36.02 3.05
N CYS A 9 -44.04 34.88 2.46
CA CYS A 9 -45.42 34.60 2.07
C CYS A 9 -46.07 33.46 2.87
N SER A 10 -45.33 32.81 3.77
CA SER A 10 -45.81 31.68 4.58
C SER A 10 -46.31 30.47 3.77
N GLU A 11 -45.90 30.36 2.50
CA GLU A 11 -46.14 29.20 1.63
C GLU A 11 -44.93 28.25 1.66
N ASP A 12 -45.19 26.94 1.55
CA ASP A 12 -44.18 25.87 1.53
C ASP A 12 -44.08 25.13 0.18
N ASP A 13 -44.92 25.49 -0.79
CA ASP A 13 -44.86 25.02 -2.17
C ASP A 13 -43.77 25.75 -2.97
N ASP A 14 -43.28 25.17 -4.07
CA ASP A 14 -42.38 25.83 -5.04
C ASP A 14 -41.07 26.41 -4.44
N ILE A 15 -40.41 25.63 -3.56
CA ILE A 15 -39.11 25.99 -2.97
C ILE A 15 -37.97 25.25 -3.67
N GLU A 16 -37.06 26.01 -4.27
CA GLU A 16 -35.89 25.50 -4.97
C GLU A 16 -34.61 25.66 -4.14
N VAL A 17 -33.71 24.69 -4.19
CA VAL A 17 -32.38 24.79 -3.58
C VAL A 17 -31.46 25.54 -4.55
N VAL A 18 -31.00 26.73 -4.15
CA VAL A 18 -30.09 27.55 -4.95
C VAL A 18 -28.64 27.10 -4.79
N ARG A 19 -28.21 26.81 -3.55
CA ARG A 19 -26.87 26.30 -3.24
C ARG A 19 -26.82 25.67 -1.86
N THR A 20 -25.83 24.81 -1.63
CA THR A 20 -25.50 24.25 -0.31
C THR A 20 -24.25 24.96 0.23
N LEU A 21 -24.29 25.35 1.50
CA LEU A 21 -23.19 25.98 2.23
C LEU A 21 -22.24 24.91 2.80
N ASP A 22 -21.00 25.32 3.10
CA ASP A 22 -19.94 24.41 3.58
C ASP A 22 -20.28 23.73 4.93
N ASP A 23 -21.20 24.32 5.71
CA ASP A 23 -21.69 23.79 6.99
C ASP A 23 -22.95 22.91 6.87
N GLY A 24 -23.33 22.55 5.63
CA GLY A 24 -24.47 21.70 5.33
C GLY A 24 -25.83 22.42 5.30
N ARG A 25 -25.89 23.72 5.60
CA ARG A 25 -27.11 24.51 5.40
C ARG A 25 -27.36 24.73 3.91
N ARG A 26 -28.62 24.96 3.53
CA ARG A 26 -29.01 25.20 2.13
C ARG A 26 -29.55 26.61 1.98
N VAL A 27 -29.13 27.33 0.96
CA VAL A 27 -29.83 28.53 0.51
C VAL A 27 -30.96 28.06 -0.40
N VAL A 28 -32.19 28.35 -0.01
CA VAL A 28 -33.40 28.02 -0.77
C VAL A 28 -34.07 29.29 -1.25
N LYS A 29 -34.83 29.21 -2.33
CA LYS A 29 -35.59 30.32 -2.91
C LYS A 29 -37.01 29.88 -3.23
N HIS A 30 -37.97 30.71 -2.85
CA HIS A 30 -39.38 30.51 -3.18
C HIS A 30 -39.73 31.24 -4.49
N ARG A 31 -40.82 30.82 -5.16
CA ARG A 31 -41.35 31.48 -6.37
C ARG A 31 -41.60 32.98 -6.22
N CYS A 32 -41.88 33.47 -5.01
CA CYS A 32 -42.05 34.90 -4.73
C CYS A 32 -40.74 35.72 -4.87
N GLY A 33 -39.62 35.05 -5.12
CA GLY A 33 -38.31 35.65 -5.32
C GLY A 33 -37.45 35.72 -4.05
N TYR A 34 -38.03 35.48 -2.87
CA TYR A 34 -37.32 35.52 -1.59
C TYR A 34 -36.42 34.29 -1.40
N ALA A 35 -35.17 34.53 -1.01
CA ALA A 35 -34.19 33.49 -0.74
C ALA A 35 -33.70 33.55 0.72
N TRP A 36 -33.58 32.40 1.37
CA TRP A 36 -33.16 32.30 2.77
C TRP A 36 -32.34 31.04 3.04
N GLU A 37 -31.60 31.05 4.15
CA GLU A 37 -30.86 29.89 4.65
C GLU A 37 -31.82 28.96 5.41
N HIS A 38 -31.83 27.68 5.04
CA HIS A 38 -32.66 26.65 5.63
C HIS A 38 -31.82 25.47 6.11
N GLY A 39 -32.11 25.02 7.33
CA GLY A 39 -31.40 23.94 8.03
C GLY A 39 -30.56 24.46 9.20
N ALA A 40 -30.26 23.56 10.14
CA ALA A 40 -29.30 23.81 11.19
C ALA A 40 -27.87 23.53 10.67
N PRO A 41 -26.84 24.26 11.13
CA PRO A 41 -25.46 23.93 10.81
C PRO A 41 -25.15 22.52 11.30
N VAL A 42 -24.70 21.65 10.40
CA VAL A 42 -24.27 20.30 10.76
C VAL A 42 -22.88 20.44 11.33
N ALA A 43 -22.73 20.18 12.63
CA ALA A 43 -21.41 20.17 13.24
C ALA A 43 -20.51 19.19 12.46
N PRO A 44 -19.30 19.60 12.03
CA PRO A 44 -18.40 18.69 11.35
C PRO A 44 -18.17 17.49 12.29
N LYS A 45 -18.42 16.28 11.79
CA LYS A 45 -18.10 15.06 12.54
C LYS A 45 -16.63 15.17 12.93
N ARG A 46 -16.35 15.36 14.23
CA ARG A 46 -15.00 15.26 14.78
C ARG A 46 -14.52 13.84 14.52
N ILE A 47 -13.78 13.65 13.43
CA ILE A 47 -13.00 12.44 13.23
C ILE A 47 -11.97 12.47 14.36
N ALA A 48 -12.10 11.56 15.31
CA ALA A 48 -11.10 11.41 16.36
C ALA A 48 -9.75 11.20 15.68
N SER A 49 -8.79 12.09 15.94
CA SER A 49 -7.42 11.92 15.49
C SER A 49 -6.83 10.76 16.27
N HIS A 50 -7.00 9.54 15.77
CA HIS A 50 -6.37 8.37 16.35
C HIS A 50 -4.86 8.47 16.19
N SER A 51 -4.11 8.15 17.25
CA SER A 51 -2.66 8.09 17.15
C SER A 51 -2.25 6.96 16.20
N PHE A 52 -1.01 7.00 15.71
CA PHE A 52 -0.46 5.95 14.86
C PHE A 52 -0.58 4.56 15.51
N ASP A 53 -0.27 4.47 16.81
CA ASP A 53 -0.32 3.22 17.57
C ASP A 53 -1.75 2.71 17.74
N ASP A 54 -2.73 3.60 17.94
CA ASP A 54 -4.15 3.21 18.02
C ASP A 54 -4.64 2.61 16.71
N LEU A 55 -4.25 3.21 15.57
CA LEU A 55 -4.62 2.70 14.25
C LEU A 55 -3.97 1.33 13.99
N LYS A 56 -2.68 1.19 14.36
CA LYS A 56 -1.95 -0.07 14.20
C LYS A 56 -2.52 -1.18 15.09
N ALA A 57 -2.92 -0.86 16.32
CA ALA A 57 -3.51 -1.82 17.26
C ALA A 57 -4.85 -2.41 16.77
N ARG A 58 -5.57 -1.68 15.90
CA ARG A 58 -6.84 -2.07 15.27
C ARG A 58 -6.65 -2.80 13.93
N PHE A 59 -5.43 -2.89 13.42
CA PHE A 59 -5.16 -3.64 12.20
C PHE A 59 -5.43 -5.14 12.45
N PRO A 60 -6.00 -5.88 11.49
CA PRO A 60 -6.25 -7.32 11.66
C PRO A 60 -4.99 -8.10 12.03
N LYS A 61 -5.13 -9.11 12.89
CA LYS A 61 -4.02 -9.85 13.50
C LYS A 61 -4.16 -11.35 13.30
N PRO A 62 -3.06 -12.11 13.50
CA PRO A 62 -3.14 -13.57 13.49
C PRO A 62 -4.15 -14.17 14.46
N GLU A 63 -4.40 -13.49 15.58
CA GLU A 63 -5.37 -13.93 16.59
C GLU A 63 -6.83 -13.86 16.10
N ASP A 64 -7.11 -13.10 15.04
CA ASP A 64 -8.45 -12.95 14.46
C ASP A 64 -8.84 -14.13 13.54
N ILE A 65 -7.97 -15.14 13.38
CA ILE A 65 -8.18 -16.27 12.46
C ILE A 65 -8.74 -17.48 13.21
N GLU A 66 -9.73 -18.14 12.60
CA GLU A 66 -10.28 -19.38 13.13
C GLU A 66 -9.22 -20.50 13.20
N PRO A 67 -9.11 -21.25 14.33
CA PRO A 67 -8.10 -22.29 14.50
C PRO A 67 -8.04 -23.33 13.38
N LYS A 68 -9.19 -23.73 12.83
CA LYS A 68 -9.28 -24.69 11.71
C LYS A 68 -8.56 -24.19 10.45
N VAL A 69 -8.55 -22.87 10.22
CA VAL A 69 -7.88 -22.26 9.09
C VAL A 69 -6.36 -22.26 9.29
N LEU A 70 -5.90 -21.99 10.51
CA LEU A 70 -4.49 -22.12 10.87
C LEU A 70 -3.99 -23.57 10.74
N GLU A 71 -4.79 -24.56 11.16
CA GLU A 71 -4.48 -25.99 10.97
C GLU A 71 -4.35 -26.36 9.48
N ARG A 72 -5.24 -25.83 8.62
CA ARG A 72 -5.14 -26.01 7.17
C ARG A 72 -3.85 -25.41 6.64
N ALA A 73 -3.55 -24.16 6.99
CA ALA A 73 -2.33 -23.48 6.54
C ALA A 73 -1.06 -24.22 7.00
N ALA A 74 -1.03 -24.74 8.22
CA ALA A 74 0.08 -25.55 8.74
C ALA A 74 0.25 -26.87 7.97
N ARG A 75 -0.84 -27.54 7.59
CA ARG A 75 -0.80 -28.74 6.73
C ARG A 75 -0.24 -28.41 5.34
N LEU A 76 -0.71 -27.32 4.73
CA LEU A 76 -0.22 -26.84 3.44
C LEU A 76 1.29 -26.54 3.51
N LYS A 77 1.74 -25.84 4.55
CA LYS A 77 3.16 -25.57 4.78
C LYS A 77 3.99 -26.85 4.89
N THR A 78 3.49 -27.85 5.63
CA THR A 78 4.15 -29.15 5.76
C THR A 78 4.30 -29.84 4.41
N GLN A 79 3.26 -29.82 3.58
CA GLN A 79 3.28 -30.38 2.22
C GLN A 79 4.28 -29.66 1.31
N TYR A 80 4.29 -28.34 1.35
CA TYR A 80 5.20 -27.50 0.57
C TYR A 80 6.66 -27.76 0.95
N LEU A 81 6.97 -27.79 2.26
CA LEU A 81 8.33 -28.04 2.76
C LEU A 81 8.83 -29.46 2.47
N ALA A 82 7.93 -30.43 2.26
CA ALA A 82 8.27 -31.81 1.91
C ALA A 82 8.63 -31.99 0.42
N THR A 83 8.12 -31.14 -0.47
CA THR A 83 8.28 -31.28 -1.94
C THR A 83 9.41 -30.45 -2.54
N ARG A 84 9.87 -29.42 -1.82
CA ARG A 84 11.00 -28.50 -2.10
C ARG A 84 11.30 -28.17 -3.57
N PRO A 85 10.89 -26.99 -4.04
CA PRO A 85 11.70 -26.21 -4.97
C PRO A 85 12.92 -25.63 -4.23
N ASP A 86 14.11 -25.76 -4.82
CA ASP A 86 15.34 -25.18 -4.29
C ASP A 86 15.31 -23.64 -4.34
N PHE A 87 16.11 -22.99 -3.50
CA PHE A 87 16.28 -21.53 -3.53
C PHE A 87 17.26 -21.16 -4.65
N ASP A 88 16.92 -20.19 -5.49
CA ASP A 88 17.83 -19.72 -6.55
C ASP A 88 19.05 -18.99 -5.92
N PRO A 89 20.26 -19.57 -5.96
CA PRO A 89 21.45 -18.95 -5.37
C PRO A 89 21.81 -17.62 -6.04
N GLY A 90 21.37 -17.38 -7.28
CA GLY A 90 21.57 -16.12 -8.00
C GLY A 90 20.89 -14.93 -7.32
N VAL A 91 19.82 -15.19 -6.54
CA VAL A 91 19.13 -14.17 -5.77
C VAL A 91 20.03 -13.59 -4.68
N ALA A 92 20.72 -14.42 -3.90
CA ALA A 92 21.50 -13.94 -2.76
C ALA A 92 22.63 -13.00 -3.23
N ALA A 93 23.32 -13.37 -4.30
CA ALA A 93 24.33 -12.52 -4.93
C ALA A 93 23.74 -11.22 -5.49
N TYR A 94 22.57 -11.30 -6.14
CA TYR A 94 21.85 -10.13 -6.64
C TYR A 94 21.45 -9.17 -5.51
N TRP A 95 20.91 -9.69 -4.41
CA TRP A 95 20.56 -8.90 -3.23
C TRP A 95 21.78 -8.26 -2.57
N ALA A 96 22.87 -9.01 -2.39
CA ALA A 96 24.11 -8.46 -1.84
C ALA A 96 24.65 -7.29 -2.70
N LYS A 97 24.64 -7.43 -4.04
CA LYS A 97 24.98 -6.34 -4.96
C LYS A 97 24.10 -5.11 -4.70
N TYR A 98 22.79 -5.27 -4.64
CA TYR A 98 21.88 -4.13 -4.51
C TYR A 98 21.84 -3.54 -3.10
N GLN A 99 22.15 -4.30 -2.07
CA GLN A 99 22.39 -3.76 -0.72
C GLN A 99 23.60 -2.82 -0.71
N GLN A 100 24.68 -3.16 -1.42
CA GLN A 100 25.82 -2.26 -1.60
C GLN A 100 25.43 -1.01 -2.40
N VAL A 101 24.72 -1.17 -3.52
CA VAL A 101 24.24 -0.05 -4.35
C VAL A 101 23.30 0.87 -3.57
N PHE A 102 22.45 0.34 -2.70
CA PHE A 102 21.48 1.12 -1.93
C PHE A 102 22.02 1.63 -0.60
N SER A 103 23.28 1.33 -0.26
CA SER A 103 23.96 1.98 0.87
C SER A 103 24.07 3.51 0.66
N PRO A 104 24.27 4.32 1.72
CA PRO A 104 24.38 5.78 1.57
C PRO A 104 25.45 6.21 0.57
N ASP A 105 26.61 5.55 0.58
CA ASP A 105 27.70 5.84 -0.37
C ASP A 105 27.41 5.24 -1.75
N GLY A 106 26.90 4.00 -1.79
CA GLY A 106 26.55 3.34 -3.04
C GLY A 106 25.53 4.13 -3.87
N LEU A 107 24.52 4.72 -3.24
CA LEU A 107 23.52 5.53 -3.95
C LEU A 107 24.18 6.74 -4.60
N ARG A 108 25.12 7.39 -3.92
CA ARG A 108 25.82 8.59 -4.41
C ARG A 108 26.70 8.29 -5.61
N THR A 109 27.35 7.13 -5.64
CA THR A 109 28.42 6.83 -6.61
C THR A 109 28.03 5.82 -7.68
N CYS A 110 26.91 5.10 -7.55
CA CYS A 110 26.52 4.08 -8.51
C CYS A 110 26.26 4.65 -9.91
N ASP A 111 26.53 3.85 -10.95
CA ASP A 111 26.10 4.18 -12.32
C ASP A 111 24.56 4.21 -12.40
N PRO A 112 23.94 5.28 -12.94
CA PRO A 112 22.49 5.33 -13.17
C PRO A 112 21.90 4.08 -13.81
N ARG A 113 22.61 3.44 -14.74
CA ARG A 113 22.13 2.23 -15.42
C ARG A 113 21.90 1.08 -14.47
N VAL A 114 22.67 0.96 -13.40
CA VAL A 114 22.47 -0.08 -12.37
C VAL A 114 21.10 0.07 -11.68
N LEU A 115 20.60 1.29 -11.53
CA LEU A 115 19.26 1.57 -10.99
C LEU A 115 18.16 1.25 -12.00
N LYS A 116 18.40 1.50 -13.29
CA LYS A 116 17.50 1.09 -14.37
C LYS A 116 17.41 -0.44 -14.48
N ASP A 117 18.55 -1.12 -14.38
CA ASP A 117 18.66 -2.58 -14.39
C ASP A 117 17.92 -3.17 -13.19
N PHE A 118 18.03 -2.53 -12.02
CA PHE A 118 17.27 -2.93 -10.85
C PHE A 118 15.77 -2.91 -11.13
N ALA A 119 15.27 -1.80 -11.68
CA ALA A 119 13.85 -1.64 -11.92
C ALA A 119 13.30 -2.68 -12.89
N ASN A 120 14.09 -3.10 -13.88
CA ASN A 120 13.66 -4.02 -14.94
C ASN A 120 14.00 -5.50 -14.68
N SER A 121 14.84 -5.80 -13.71
CA SER A 121 15.17 -7.18 -13.34
C SER A 121 13.98 -7.90 -12.69
N GLU A 122 13.83 -9.20 -12.93
CA GLU A 122 12.85 -10.05 -12.23
C GLU A 122 13.47 -10.86 -11.08
N VAL A 123 14.79 -10.79 -10.88
CA VAL A 123 15.52 -11.60 -9.90
C VAL A 123 15.06 -11.29 -8.47
N GLY A 124 14.67 -12.36 -7.77
CA GLY A 124 14.25 -12.37 -6.36
C GLY A 124 12.85 -11.80 -6.09
N ALA A 125 12.33 -10.93 -6.94
CA ALA A 125 10.99 -10.37 -6.81
C ALA A 125 10.58 -9.68 -8.12
N ARG A 126 9.46 -10.09 -8.70
CA ARG A 126 9.00 -9.61 -10.01
C ARG A 126 8.14 -8.34 -9.87
N PRO A 127 8.61 -7.15 -10.30
CA PRO A 127 7.87 -5.89 -10.13
C PRO A 127 6.74 -5.69 -11.17
N GLY A 128 6.66 -6.56 -12.18
CA GLY A 128 5.69 -6.46 -13.28
C GLY A 128 6.13 -5.47 -14.37
N ASN A 129 5.19 -5.02 -15.20
CA ASN A 129 5.47 -4.09 -16.30
C ASN A 129 5.95 -2.71 -15.81
N GLN A 130 7.14 -2.28 -16.25
CA GLN A 130 7.75 -0.99 -15.91
C GLN A 130 7.66 0.06 -17.03
N ALA A 131 6.68 -0.03 -17.93
CA ALA A 131 6.53 0.88 -19.07
C ALA A 131 6.54 2.37 -18.68
N THR A 132 5.80 2.76 -17.64
CA THR A 132 5.77 4.15 -17.17
C THR A 132 7.13 4.63 -16.68
N PHE A 133 7.84 3.80 -15.92
CA PHE A 133 9.19 4.10 -15.45
C PHE A 133 10.17 4.23 -16.61
N ASN A 134 10.15 3.29 -17.55
CA ASN A 134 11.05 3.30 -18.72
C ASN A 134 10.77 4.48 -19.65
N SER A 135 9.51 4.84 -19.87
CA SER A 135 9.12 6.01 -20.65
C SER A 135 9.60 7.32 -20.02
N ALA A 136 9.40 7.47 -18.70
CA ALA A 136 9.92 8.61 -17.95
C ALA A 136 11.45 8.66 -17.99
N TRP A 137 12.12 7.51 -17.79
CA TRP A 137 13.57 7.40 -17.86
C TRP A 137 14.11 7.86 -19.21
N ASN A 138 13.53 7.38 -20.30
CA ASN A 138 13.96 7.74 -21.64
C ASN A 138 13.73 9.23 -21.96
N THR A 139 12.65 9.81 -21.45
CA THR A 139 12.35 11.24 -21.59
C THR A 139 13.35 12.12 -20.83
N MET A 140 13.72 11.72 -19.61
CA MET A 140 14.63 12.48 -18.75
C MET A 140 16.11 12.31 -19.11
N GLY A 141 16.47 11.15 -19.68
CA GLY A 141 17.85 10.73 -19.89
C GLY A 141 18.49 10.11 -18.64
N ASP A 142 19.54 9.30 -18.86
CA ASP A 142 20.17 8.47 -17.82
C ASP A 142 20.59 9.27 -16.57
N THR A 143 21.18 10.45 -16.74
CA THR A 143 21.68 11.26 -15.61
C THR A 143 20.55 11.76 -14.72
N ALA A 144 19.52 12.39 -15.29
CA ALA A 144 18.43 12.98 -14.52
C ALA A 144 17.51 11.91 -13.93
N ALA A 145 17.23 10.84 -14.68
CA ALA A 145 16.44 9.71 -14.20
C ALA A 145 17.17 8.93 -13.09
N GLY A 146 18.48 8.73 -13.23
CA GLY A 146 19.33 8.16 -12.20
C GLY A 146 19.27 8.97 -10.91
N GLU A 147 19.42 10.29 -11.00
CA GLU A 147 19.37 11.18 -9.83
C GLU A 147 18.00 11.17 -9.14
N ALA A 148 16.90 11.23 -9.90
CA ALA A 148 15.55 11.11 -9.33
C ALA A 148 15.34 9.74 -8.65
N THR A 149 15.84 8.67 -9.25
CA THR A 149 15.76 7.31 -8.68
C THR A 149 16.57 7.20 -7.39
N ARG A 150 17.79 7.76 -7.36
CA ARG A 150 18.62 7.83 -6.14
C ARG A 150 17.87 8.54 -5.02
N LYS A 151 17.36 9.75 -5.27
CA LYS A 151 16.62 10.54 -4.27
C LYS A 151 15.36 9.83 -3.77
N THR A 152 14.69 9.10 -4.66
CA THR A 152 13.52 8.27 -4.31
C THR A 152 13.91 7.18 -3.31
N ILE A 153 14.96 6.42 -3.62
CA ILE A 153 15.45 5.31 -2.79
C ILE A 153 16.07 5.83 -1.49
N GLU A 154 16.87 6.88 -1.57
CA GLU A 154 17.48 7.55 -0.41
C GLU A 154 16.39 8.07 0.54
N TYR A 155 15.36 8.73 0.03
CA TYR A 155 14.25 9.18 0.87
C TYR A 155 13.51 8.00 1.52
N LEU A 156 13.24 6.93 0.78
CA LEU A 156 12.58 5.74 1.32
C LEU A 156 13.39 5.11 2.46
N LEU A 157 14.70 4.94 2.29
CA LEU A 157 15.56 4.21 3.22
C LEU A 157 16.08 5.10 4.35
N TYR A 158 16.52 6.30 4.01
CA TYR A 158 17.30 7.22 4.87
C TYR A 158 16.67 8.61 4.99
N GLY A 159 15.39 8.76 4.60
CA GLY A 159 14.61 9.97 4.90
C GLY A 159 14.53 10.28 6.40
N PRO A 160 14.01 11.45 6.78
CA PRO A 160 14.08 11.95 8.15
C PRO A 160 13.50 10.98 9.19
N ASP A 161 14.19 10.78 10.31
CA ASP A 161 13.77 9.86 11.38
C ASP A 161 12.40 10.20 11.98
N ALA A 162 12.02 11.48 11.94
CA ALA A 162 10.71 11.96 12.37
C ALA A 162 9.55 11.49 11.47
N VAL A 163 9.84 10.95 10.29
CA VAL A 163 8.84 10.43 9.34
C VAL A 163 8.94 8.90 9.30
N PRO A 164 7.95 8.18 9.84
CA PRO A 164 7.90 6.72 9.79
C PRO A 164 8.03 6.19 8.37
N LEU A 165 8.57 4.97 8.24
CA LEU A 165 8.79 4.34 6.93
C LEU A 165 7.49 4.22 6.12
N GLU A 166 6.38 3.92 6.79
CA GLU A 166 5.02 3.86 6.21
C GLU A 166 4.64 5.17 5.53
N ASP A 167 4.92 6.29 6.20
CA ASP A 167 4.54 7.62 5.72
C ASP A 167 5.54 8.12 4.65
N ARG A 168 6.82 7.74 4.74
CA ARG A 168 7.80 7.97 3.66
C ARG A 168 7.38 7.24 2.38
N LEU A 169 7.00 5.98 2.50
CA LEU A 169 6.48 5.17 1.40
C LEU A 169 5.22 5.82 0.81
N GLN A 170 4.26 6.23 1.65
CA GLN A 170 3.04 6.90 1.20
C GLN A 170 3.35 8.18 0.41
N GLN A 171 4.24 9.03 0.91
CA GLN A 171 4.58 10.30 0.25
C GLN A 171 5.17 10.09 -1.16
N LEU A 172 5.93 9.02 -1.36
CA LEU A 172 6.45 8.62 -2.69
C LEU A 172 5.34 8.05 -3.59
N LEU A 173 4.42 7.26 -3.03
CA LEU A 173 3.26 6.72 -3.74
C LEU A 173 2.35 7.83 -4.26
N ASP A 174 2.06 8.82 -3.42
CA ASP A 174 1.22 9.98 -3.79
C ASP A 174 1.92 10.93 -4.76
N GLY A 175 3.23 10.80 -4.95
CA GLY A 175 4.01 11.72 -5.79
C GLY A 175 4.14 13.12 -5.18
N THR A 176 3.95 13.25 -3.87
CA THR A 176 4.10 14.53 -3.14
C THR A 176 5.55 15.02 -3.11
N LYS A 177 6.52 14.14 -3.39
CA LYS A 177 7.93 14.49 -3.49
C LYS A 177 8.28 14.88 -4.93
N PRO A 178 8.65 16.15 -5.19
CA PRO A 178 8.92 16.62 -6.55
C PRO A 178 10.17 15.96 -7.17
N PHE A 179 11.04 15.39 -6.36
CA PHE A 179 12.22 14.64 -6.81
C PHE A 179 11.92 13.17 -7.13
N ALA A 180 10.72 12.66 -6.84
CA ALA A 180 10.42 11.25 -6.97
C ALA A 180 10.43 10.81 -8.44
N MET A 181 11.01 9.64 -8.70
CA MET A 181 11.08 9.08 -10.04
C MET A 181 9.70 8.61 -10.51
N THR A 182 9.21 9.19 -11.60
CA THR A 182 7.94 8.77 -12.22
C THR A 182 7.98 7.30 -12.60
N GLY A 183 6.93 6.56 -12.24
CA GLY A 183 6.84 5.12 -12.45
C GLY A 183 7.57 4.27 -11.39
N PHE A 184 8.42 4.84 -10.54
CA PHE A 184 9.04 4.13 -9.41
C PHE A 184 8.06 4.07 -8.21
N LYS A 185 7.02 3.25 -8.35
CA LYS A 185 5.88 3.15 -7.43
C LYS A 185 5.91 1.88 -6.58
N GLU A 186 4.77 1.51 -6.01
CA GLU A 186 4.60 0.46 -5.00
C GLU A 186 5.46 -0.79 -5.18
N ALA A 187 5.44 -1.42 -6.35
CA ALA A 187 6.16 -2.65 -6.56
C ALA A 187 7.69 -2.47 -6.45
N LEU A 188 8.22 -1.39 -7.02
CA LEU A 188 9.64 -1.07 -6.98
C LEU A 188 10.07 -0.58 -5.59
N LEU A 189 9.26 0.27 -4.95
CA LEU A 189 9.50 0.76 -3.59
C LEU A 189 9.51 -0.41 -2.59
N THR A 190 8.54 -1.31 -2.66
CA THR A 190 8.50 -2.51 -1.80
C THR A 190 9.67 -3.43 -2.10
N ARG A 191 10.08 -3.57 -3.37
CA ARG A 191 11.23 -4.40 -3.74
C ARG A 191 12.54 -3.87 -3.15
N VAL A 192 12.72 -2.56 -3.08
CA VAL A 192 13.86 -1.95 -2.37
C VAL A 192 13.86 -2.40 -0.90
N LEU A 193 12.69 -2.43 -0.24
CA LEU A 193 12.57 -2.91 1.14
C LEU A 193 12.87 -4.41 1.26
N CYS A 194 12.44 -5.24 0.32
CA CYS A 194 12.81 -6.66 0.28
C CYS A 194 14.33 -6.87 0.19
N VAL A 195 15.05 -6.03 -0.58
CA VAL A 195 16.51 -6.12 -0.69
C VAL A 195 17.19 -5.62 0.58
N MET A 196 16.74 -4.50 1.13
CA MET A 196 17.42 -3.85 2.27
C MET A 196 17.07 -4.46 3.62
N GLN A 197 15.92 -5.13 3.73
CA GLN A 197 15.44 -5.78 4.94
C GLN A 197 14.93 -7.19 4.59
N PRO A 198 15.81 -8.07 4.06
CA PRO A 198 15.43 -9.38 3.52
C PRO A 198 14.87 -10.33 4.58
N ASP A 199 15.18 -10.09 5.86
CA ASP A 199 14.65 -10.89 6.98
C ASP A 199 13.25 -10.43 7.42
N ARG A 200 12.85 -9.21 7.04
CA ARG A 200 11.56 -8.60 7.45
C ARG A 200 10.50 -8.68 6.36
N PHE A 201 10.88 -8.45 5.10
CA PHE A 201 9.92 -8.27 4.01
C PHE A 201 9.79 -9.51 3.14
N LEU A 202 8.54 -9.98 2.98
CA LEU A 202 8.16 -10.98 2.00
C LEU A 202 8.24 -10.39 0.59
N THR A 203 8.63 -11.20 -0.40
CA THR A 203 8.71 -10.78 -1.82
C THR A 203 7.35 -10.76 -2.52
N ILE A 204 6.33 -10.29 -1.80
CA ILE A 204 4.98 -9.99 -2.30
C ILE A 204 4.88 -8.47 -2.42
N LEU A 205 5.08 -7.95 -3.63
CA LEU A 205 5.43 -6.53 -3.80
C LEU A 205 4.27 -5.54 -3.69
N LYS A 206 3.02 -6.00 -3.84
CA LYS A 206 1.85 -5.12 -3.85
C LYS A 206 0.84 -5.50 -2.78
N TYR A 207 0.12 -4.52 -2.26
CA TYR A 207 -0.94 -4.70 -1.29
C TYR A 207 -2.14 -5.42 -1.91
N THR A 208 -2.59 -4.97 -3.08
CA THR A 208 -3.70 -5.58 -3.82
C THR A 208 -3.43 -5.57 -5.32
N THR A 209 -3.77 -6.68 -6.00
CA THR A 209 -3.83 -6.78 -7.47
C THR A 209 -4.80 -7.87 -7.90
N GLU A 210 -5.24 -7.83 -9.16
CA GLU A 210 -6.03 -8.90 -9.78
C GLU A 210 -5.36 -10.28 -9.72
N ALA A 211 -4.04 -10.35 -9.91
CA ALA A 211 -3.29 -11.61 -9.85
C ALA A 211 -3.05 -12.13 -8.42
N GLY A 212 -3.29 -11.28 -7.41
CA GLY A 212 -3.03 -11.54 -5.99
C GLY A 212 -2.03 -10.54 -5.41
N GLY A 213 -2.42 -9.80 -4.37
CA GLY A 213 -1.54 -9.02 -3.52
C GLY A 213 -1.51 -9.57 -2.10
N LYS A 214 -0.86 -8.85 -1.18
CA LYS A 214 -0.85 -9.21 0.24
C LYS A 214 -2.27 -9.41 0.79
N ARG A 215 -3.22 -8.54 0.43
CA ARG A 215 -4.64 -8.64 0.81
C ARG A 215 -5.29 -9.93 0.33
N GLU A 216 -5.19 -10.22 -0.97
CA GLU A 216 -5.82 -11.39 -1.56
C GLU A 216 -5.19 -12.69 -1.03
N ILE A 217 -3.87 -12.73 -0.86
CA ILE A 217 -3.17 -13.88 -0.28
C ILE A 217 -3.62 -14.11 1.17
N THR A 218 -3.70 -13.03 1.96
CA THR A 218 -4.13 -13.13 3.37
C THR A 218 -5.54 -13.71 3.47
N ARG A 219 -6.45 -13.24 2.61
CA ARG A 219 -7.81 -13.75 2.51
C ARG A 219 -7.87 -15.21 2.05
N MET A 220 -7.22 -15.54 0.94
CA MET A 220 -7.33 -16.88 0.33
C MET A 220 -6.66 -17.98 1.16
N VAL A 221 -5.53 -17.67 1.79
CA VAL A 221 -4.76 -18.65 2.59
C VAL A 221 -5.29 -18.74 4.01
N TYR A 222 -5.61 -17.60 4.63
CA TYR A 222 -5.89 -17.51 6.07
C TYR A 222 -7.32 -17.08 6.41
N GLY A 223 -8.19 -16.81 5.42
CA GLY A 223 -9.55 -16.33 5.67
C GLY A 223 -9.62 -14.97 6.36
N LEU A 224 -8.51 -14.26 6.46
CA LEU A 224 -8.41 -12.99 7.17
C LEU A 224 -8.63 -11.83 6.19
N GLU A 225 -9.67 -11.04 6.45
CA GLU A 225 -9.99 -9.86 5.64
C GLU A 225 -9.10 -8.68 6.02
N LEU A 226 -8.21 -8.29 5.10
CA LEU A 226 -7.49 -7.03 5.22
C LEU A 226 -8.29 -5.89 4.58
N PRO A 227 -8.24 -4.67 5.15
CA PRO A 227 -9.10 -3.57 4.71
C PRO A 227 -8.84 -3.15 3.26
N ALA A 228 -9.90 -2.80 2.54
CA ALA A 228 -9.76 -2.21 1.23
C ALA A 228 -9.20 -0.77 1.37
N PRO A 229 -8.25 -0.33 0.53
CA PRO A 229 -7.70 1.03 0.62
C PRO A 229 -8.78 2.13 0.59
N GLU A 230 -9.85 1.90 -0.16
CA GLU A 230 -11.01 2.79 -0.31
C GLU A 230 -11.99 2.75 0.88
N SER A 231 -11.91 1.72 1.74
CA SER A 231 -12.86 1.52 2.84
C SER A 231 -12.36 2.00 4.20
N VAL A 232 -11.12 2.47 4.29
CA VAL A 232 -10.49 2.92 5.54
C VAL A 232 -9.72 4.21 5.36
N ASN A 233 -9.55 4.96 6.45
CA ASN A 233 -8.72 6.17 6.47
C ASN A 233 -7.23 5.86 6.70
N TRP A 234 -6.77 4.67 6.30
CA TRP A 234 -5.37 4.25 6.43
C TRP A 234 -4.64 4.51 5.12
N THR A 235 -3.40 4.99 5.22
CA THR A 235 -2.56 5.20 4.04
C THR A 235 -2.17 3.86 3.41
N LEU A 236 -2.01 3.84 2.09
CA LEU A 236 -1.55 2.65 1.37
C LEU A 236 -0.16 2.19 1.87
N GLY A 237 0.72 3.13 2.21
CA GLY A 237 2.01 2.83 2.82
C GLY A 237 1.89 2.01 4.12
N ARG A 238 0.95 2.36 4.99
CA ARG A 238 0.65 1.58 6.22
C ARG A 238 0.09 0.20 5.88
N LEU A 239 -0.87 0.13 4.96
CA LEU A 239 -1.43 -1.14 4.51
C LEU A 239 -0.35 -2.10 3.98
N ILE A 240 0.59 -1.61 3.17
CA ILE A 240 1.70 -2.40 2.61
C ILE A 240 2.58 -2.98 3.72
N LEU A 241 3.00 -2.16 4.69
CA LEU A 241 3.94 -2.58 5.75
C LEU A 241 3.25 -3.48 6.78
N TRP A 242 2.05 -3.11 7.23
CA TRP A 242 1.35 -3.85 8.27
C TRP A 242 0.87 -5.20 7.77
N SER A 243 0.37 -5.29 6.53
CA SER A 243 0.03 -6.58 5.92
C SER A 243 1.24 -7.47 5.68
N ASN A 244 2.43 -6.90 5.39
CA ASN A 244 3.66 -7.67 5.33
C ASN A 244 3.99 -8.29 6.69
N ASP A 245 3.95 -7.50 7.76
CA ASP A 245 4.26 -7.97 9.11
C ASP A 245 3.26 -9.04 9.58
N VAL A 246 1.97 -8.89 9.25
CA VAL A 246 0.94 -9.91 9.50
C VAL A 246 1.20 -11.19 8.71
N LEU A 247 1.42 -11.11 7.39
CA LEU A 247 1.69 -12.29 6.57
C LEU A 247 2.98 -13.02 6.99
N ARG A 248 4.01 -12.28 7.40
CA ARG A 248 5.25 -12.88 7.93
C ARG A 248 4.96 -13.64 9.22
N ALA A 249 4.21 -13.05 10.15
CA ALA A 249 3.82 -13.70 11.39
C ALA A 249 2.99 -14.98 11.12
N LEU A 250 2.06 -14.92 10.16
CA LEU A 250 1.22 -16.04 9.77
C LEU A 250 1.98 -17.17 9.09
N ALA A 251 2.92 -16.83 8.20
CA ALA A 251 3.79 -17.82 7.57
C ALA A 251 4.64 -18.53 8.62
N GLY A 252 5.11 -17.81 9.64
CA GLY A 252 5.90 -18.35 10.75
C GLY A 252 7.27 -18.87 10.32
N GLU A 253 7.91 -19.63 11.21
CA GLU A 253 9.31 -20.08 11.06
C GLU A 253 9.49 -21.35 10.20
N GLY A 254 10.73 -21.75 9.91
CA GLY A 254 11.02 -23.00 9.20
C GLY A 254 11.17 -22.87 7.68
N PHE A 255 10.98 -21.67 7.14
CA PHE A 255 11.45 -21.32 5.80
C PHE A 255 12.93 -20.93 5.83
N ALA A 256 13.60 -21.08 4.70
CA ALA A 256 15.03 -20.74 4.57
C ALA A 256 15.26 -19.22 4.61
N ASN A 257 14.30 -18.44 4.09
CA ASN A 257 14.28 -16.98 4.07
C ASN A 257 12.88 -16.50 3.67
N GLN A 258 12.69 -15.18 3.60
CA GLN A 258 11.39 -14.57 3.27
C GLN A 258 10.93 -14.81 1.82
N GLN A 259 11.83 -15.17 0.90
CA GLN A 259 11.42 -15.60 -0.44
C GLN A 259 10.80 -16.98 -0.43
N HIS A 260 11.41 -17.91 0.30
CA HIS A 260 10.86 -19.24 0.46
C HIS A 260 9.47 -19.18 1.15
N ALA A 261 9.31 -18.31 2.14
CA ALA A 261 8.01 -18.04 2.77
C ALA A 261 7.00 -17.42 1.78
N ALA A 262 7.42 -16.42 0.97
CA ALA A 262 6.55 -15.83 -0.04
C ALA A 262 6.15 -16.83 -1.14
N ALA A 263 7.06 -17.69 -1.57
CA ALA A 263 6.80 -18.73 -2.56
C ALA A 263 5.79 -19.76 -2.04
N PHE A 264 5.88 -20.13 -0.75
CA PHE A 264 4.84 -20.90 -0.08
C PHE A 264 3.48 -20.18 -0.13
N LEU A 265 3.41 -18.91 0.23
CA LEU A 265 2.15 -18.16 0.26
C LEU A 265 1.49 -18.07 -1.13
N TRP A 266 2.29 -17.83 -2.17
CA TRP A 266 1.85 -17.88 -3.56
C TRP A 266 1.31 -19.25 -3.94
N TRP A 267 2.05 -20.32 -3.64
CA TRP A 267 1.61 -21.69 -3.89
C TRP A 267 0.33 -22.05 -3.12
N ALA A 268 0.23 -21.63 -1.86
CA ALA A 268 -0.86 -21.93 -0.95
C ALA A 268 -2.17 -21.27 -1.37
N LYS A 269 -2.11 -20.05 -1.96
CA LYS A 269 -3.29 -19.34 -2.46
C LYS A 269 -4.00 -20.11 -3.57
N ASP A 270 -3.24 -20.85 -4.38
CA ASP A 270 -3.74 -21.58 -5.55
C ASP A 270 -4.14 -23.02 -5.19
N GLN A 271 -4.01 -23.43 -3.93
CA GLN A 271 -4.43 -24.77 -3.49
C GLN A 271 -5.95 -24.86 -3.31
N PRO A 272 -6.57 -26.01 -3.65
CA PRO A 272 -8.01 -26.23 -3.48
C PRO A 272 -8.49 -25.96 -2.04
N GLY A 273 -9.72 -25.42 -1.93
CA GLY A 273 -10.34 -25.09 -0.64
C GLY A 273 -9.86 -23.79 0.00
N GLY A 274 -9.35 -22.84 -0.81
CA GLY A 274 -9.17 -21.45 -0.39
C GLY A 274 -10.51 -20.71 -0.26
N PHE A 275 -10.50 -19.60 0.48
CA PHE A 275 -11.66 -18.71 0.61
C PHE A 275 -11.79 -17.84 -0.65
N LEU A 276 -12.93 -17.92 -1.34
CA LEU A 276 -13.24 -17.12 -2.54
C LEU A 276 -13.79 -15.75 -2.18
#